data_AF-A0A6V8CNU1-F1
#
_entry.id   AF-A0A6V8CNU1-F1
#
_cell.length_a   1.000
_cell.length_b   1.000
_cell.length_c   1.000
_cell.angle_alpha   90.00
_cell.angle_beta   90.00
_cell.angle_gamma   90.00
#
_symmetry.space_group_name_H-M   'P 1'
#
loop_
_entity.id
_entity.type
_entity.pdbx_description
1 polymer ?
#
loop_
_entity_poly.entity_id
_entity_poly.type
_entity_poly.pdbx_seq_one_letter_code
_entity_poly.pdbx_strand_id
1 'polypeptide(L)'
;MSRGLGGEFCLVCGADPPLFTDKMCEPCTRKRTKLANVPENTNFTQCARCGLIDIQGRWVNIPEDTLWDELIQRNVAFHERAEELGLGFEPQVVSDRHTLLHIQTEGVIDDLLYTEEHTMRARRSNGVCLTCTRRAGNYFEATVQLRSTGRKLGEDEFNSLRSSLDDVIENLSDDPMFFITNEGPVTGGYDVVMGSKGLARAWG
;
A
#
# COMPACT_ATOMS: atom_id res chain seq x y z
N MET A 1 28.56 4.64 -57.82
CA MET A 1 27.35 5.20 -57.17
C MET A 1 27.80 6.32 -56.26
N SER A 2 27.57 7.56 -56.69
CA SER A 2 27.91 8.78 -55.97
C SER A 2 27.09 8.86 -54.68
N ARG A 3 27.73 8.59 -53.52
CA ARG A 3 27.15 8.93 -52.21
C ARG A 3 26.98 10.45 -52.18
N GLY A 4 25.76 10.93 -52.37
CA GLY A 4 25.43 12.34 -52.19
C GLY A 4 25.77 12.74 -50.76
N LEU A 5 26.71 13.68 -50.61
CA LEU A 5 27.04 14.31 -49.34
C LEU A 5 25.86 15.21 -48.93
N GLY A 6 24.82 14.62 -48.34
CA GLY A 6 23.60 15.35 -47.96
C GLY A 6 22.39 14.52 -47.52
N GLY A 7 22.51 13.18 -47.47
CA GLY A 7 21.44 12.34 -46.90
C GLY A 7 21.37 12.46 -45.38
N GLU A 8 20.18 12.32 -44.81
CA GLU A 8 20.04 12.15 -43.36
C GLU A 8 20.65 10.80 -42.95
N PHE A 9 21.42 10.77 -41.86
CA PHE A 9 22.05 9.56 -41.34
C PHE A 9 21.99 9.53 -39.82
N CYS A 10 22.13 8.33 -39.25
CA CYS A 10 22.12 8.13 -37.80
C CYS A 10 23.32 8.79 -37.14
N LEU A 11 23.10 9.70 -36.16
CA LEU A 11 24.18 10.41 -35.46
C LEU A 11 25.08 9.50 -34.60
N VAL A 12 24.63 8.28 -34.29
CA VAL A 12 25.37 7.34 -33.44
C VAL A 12 26.21 6.35 -34.25
N CYS A 13 25.67 5.82 -35.36
CA CYS A 13 26.33 4.76 -36.13
C CYS A 13 26.50 5.02 -37.62
N GLY A 14 25.98 6.14 -38.14
CA GLY A 14 26.08 6.51 -39.56
C GLY A 14 25.17 5.71 -40.51
N ALA A 15 24.21 4.94 -39.98
CA ALA A 15 23.24 4.21 -40.79
C ALA A 15 22.30 5.16 -41.56
N ASP A 16 21.86 4.71 -42.74
CA ASP A 16 20.86 5.40 -43.55
C ASP A 16 19.46 5.37 -42.89
N PRO A 17 18.50 6.21 -43.34
CA PRO A 17 17.13 6.25 -42.81
C PRO A 17 16.39 4.91 -42.97
N PRO A 18 15.33 4.63 -42.17
CA PRO A 18 14.58 5.58 -41.34
C PRO A 18 15.30 5.98 -40.05
N LEU A 19 15.14 7.26 -39.68
CA LEU A 19 15.63 7.82 -38.44
C LEU A 19 14.44 8.21 -37.56
N PHE A 20 14.61 8.01 -36.27
CA PHE A 20 13.68 8.34 -35.20
C PHE A 20 14.21 9.55 -34.43
N THR A 21 13.68 9.81 -33.25
CA THR A 21 14.10 10.94 -32.41
C THR A 21 15.61 11.00 -32.22
N ASP A 22 16.12 12.22 -32.15
CA ASP A 22 17.55 12.56 -32.12
C ASP A 22 18.34 12.10 -33.34
N LYS A 23 17.65 11.89 -34.48
CA LYS A 23 18.26 11.39 -35.72
C LYS A 23 19.01 10.07 -35.48
N MET A 24 18.40 9.17 -34.73
CA MET A 24 18.94 7.84 -34.45
C MET A 24 18.18 6.78 -35.27
N CYS A 25 18.90 5.81 -35.83
CA CYS A 25 18.24 4.63 -36.38
C CYS A 25 17.66 3.77 -35.24
N GLU A 26 16.66 2.95 -35.55
CA GLU A 26 15.96 2.11 -34.57
C GLU A 26 16.91 1.34 -33.61
N PRO A 27 17.98 0.64 -34.07
CA PRO A 27 18.90 -0.04 -33.17
C PRO A 27 19.60 0.87 -32.15
N CYS A 28 19.87 2.12 -32.53
CA CYS A 28 20.51 3.09 -31.63
C CYS A 28 19.49 3.64 -30.63
N THR A 29 18.27 3.94 -31.09
CA THR A 29 17.17 4.40 -30.23
C THR A 29 16.81 3.34 -29.20
N ARG A 30 16.70 2.06 -29.59
CA ARG A 30 16.38 0.94 -28.69
C ARG A 30 17.44 0.68 -27.61
N LYS A 31 18.71 0.96 -27.90
CA LYS A 31 19.80 0.80 -26.92
C LYS A 31 19.87 1.91 -25.87
N ARG A 32 19.32 3.08 -26.19
CA ARG A 32 19.49 4.30 -25.39
C ARG A 32 18.21 4.76 -24.71
N THR A 33 17.06 4.44 -25.29
CA THR A 33 15.74 4.78 -24.76
C THR A 33 15.26 3.65 -23.89
N LYS A 34 14.86 3.97 -22.66
CA LYS A 34 14.16 3.06 -21.78
C LYS A 34 12.70 3.48 -21.70
N LEU A 35 11.79 2.54 -21.82
CA LEU A 35 10.36 2.76 -21.68
C LEU A 35 9.99 3.13 -20.25
N ALA A 36 10.53 2.40 -19.28
CA ALA A 36 10.27 2.62 -17.86
C ALA A 36 11.56 2.68 -17.05
N ASN A 37 11.58 3.59 -16.08
CA ASN A 37 12.56 3.62 -15.02
C ASN A 37 11.96 2.99 -13.76
N VAL A 38 12.34 1.74 -13.53
CA VAL A 38 11.91 0.94 -12.38
C VAL A 38 13.06 0.85 -11.38
N PRO A 39 12.89 1.30 -10.13
CA PRO A 39 13.93 1.15 -9.12
C PRO A 39 14.07 -0.32 -8.69
N GLU A 40 15.29 -0.74 -8.37
CA GLU A 40 15.54 -2.12 -7.92
C GLU A 40 14.88 -2.44 -6.57
N ASN A 41 14.66 -1.43 -5.72
CA ASN A 41 14.10 -1.62 -4.38
C ASN A 41 13.13 -0.48 -4.04
N THR A 42 12.01 -0.85 -3.43
CA THR A 42 11.07 0.06 -2.79
C THR A 42 10.78 -0.42 -1.37
N ASN A 43 10.40 0.49 -0.48
CA ASN A 43 10.08 0.17 0.91
C ASN A 43 8.62 0.51 1.20
N PHE A 44 7.96 -0.31 2.02
CA PHE A 44 6.64 -0.01 2.58
C PHE A 44 6.62 -0.36 4.06
N THR A 45 5.85 0.39 4.85
CA THR A 45 5.80 0.19 6.30
C THR A 45 4.50 -0.50 6.69
N GLN A 46 4.62 -1.57 7.48
CA GLN A 46 3.49 -2.29 8.07
C GLN A 46 3.51 -2.19 9.59
N CYS A 47 2.34 -2.03 10.20
CA CYS A 47 2.20 -2.00 11.65
C CYS A 47 2.48 -3.39 12.21
N ALA A 48 3.51 -3.51 13.06
CA ALA A 48 3.89 -4.79 13.65
C ALA A 48 2.85 -5.40 14.61
N ARG A 49 1.80 -4.65 14.96
CA ARG A 49 0.74 -5.10 15.89
C ARG A 49 -0.59 -5.44 15.24
N CYS A 50 -1.04 -4.64 14.28
CA CYS A 50 -2.36 -4.81 13.65
C CYS A 50 -2.31 -5.03 12.12
N GLY A 51 -1.12 -5.03 11.50
CA GLY A 51 -0.99 -5.30 10.07
C GLY A 51 -1.38 -4.16 9.13
N LEU A 52 -1.93 -3.05 9.63
CA LEU A 52 -2.22 -1.85 8.82
C LEU A 52 -0.97 -1.36 8.09
N ILE A 53 -1.17 -0.85 6.87
CA ILE A 53 -0.09 -0.37 6.02
C ILE A 53 -0.07 1.15 6.01
N ASP A 54 1.12 1.74 6.11
CA ASP A 54 1.30 3.19 5.97
C ASP A 54 1.37 3.58 4.49
N ILE A 55 0.36 4.33 4.06
CA ILE A 55 0.25 4.91 2.74
C ILE A 55 0.27 6.43 2.91
N GLN A 56 1.42 7.05 2.62
CA GLN A 56 1.57 8.53 2.68
C GLN A 56 1.20 9.15 4.05
N GLY A 57 1.50 8.45 5.15
CA GLY A 57 1.22 8.90 6.51
C GLY A 57 -0.16 8.51 7.02
N ARG A 58 -0.98 7.81 6.22
CA ARG A 58 -2.26 7.24 6.64
C ARG A 58 -2.13 5.73 6.78
N TRP A 59 -2.58 5.23 7.92
CA TRP A 59 -2.61 3.80 8.20
C TRP A 59 -3.93 3.22 7.74
N VAL A 60 -3.90 2.36 6.74
CA VAL A 60 -5.09 1.79 6.09
C VAL A 60 -5.03 0.27 6.02
N ASN A 61 -6.19 -0.35 6.01
CA ASN A 61 -6.33 -1.76 5.68
C ASN A 61 -6.62 -1.87 4.19
N ILE A 62 -5.66 -2.41 3.43
CA ILE A 62 -5.78 -2.59 1.98
C ILE A 62 -5.34 -4.01 1.63
N PRO A 63 -5.95 -4.62 0.59
CA PRO A 63 -5.49 -5.91 0.09
C PRO A 63 -4.08 -5.78 -0.53
N GLU A 64 -3.37 -6.90 -0.59
CA GLU A 64 -1.98 -6.92 -1.09
C GLU A 64 -1.87 -6.44 -2.54
N ASP A 65 -2.82 -6.81 -3.41
CA ASP A 65 -2.80 -6.40 -4.81
C ASP A 65 -2.82 -4.87 -4.95
N THR A 66 -3.68 -4.20 -4.18
CA THR A 66 -3.75 -2.73 -4.14
C THR A 66 -2.48 -2.11 -3.57
N LEU A 67 -1.80 -2.77 -2.62
CA LEU A 67 -0.49 -2.32 -2.13
C LEU A 67 0.55 -2.35 -3.26
N TRP A 68 0.59 -3.44 -4.03
CA TRP A 68 1.55 -3.58 -5.13
C TRP A 68 1.30 -2.54 -6.22
N ASP A 69 0.04 -2.32 -6.59
CA ASP A 69 -0.38 -1.23 -7.49
C ASP A 69 0.12 0.13 -7.00
N GLU A 70 -0.16 0.47 -5.74
CA GLU A 70 0.27 1.74 -5.13
C GLU A 70 1.79 1.90 -5.15
N LEU A 71 2.54 0.84 -4.85
CA LEU A 71 4.00 0.89 -4.87
C LEU A 71 4.56 1.05 -6.28
N ILE A 72 3.97 0.40 -7.27
CA ILE A 72 4.35 0.53 -8.68
C ILE A 72 4.05 1.95 -9.16
N GLN A 73 2.84 2.45 -8.97
CA GLN A 73 2.43 3.79 -9.42
C GLN A 73 3.30 4.91 -8.82
N ARG A 74 3.79 4.73 -7.59
CA ARG A 74 4.63 5.73 -6.91
C ARG A 74 6.09 5.73 -7.35
N ASN A 75 6.60 4.58 -7.75
CA ASN A 75 8.05 4.39 -7.93
C ASN A 75 8.45 4.17 -9.40
N VAL A 76 7.54 3.72 -10.25
CA VAL A 76 7.80 3.51 -11.68
C VAL A 76 7.50 4.79 -12.44
N ALA A 77 8.49 5.28 -13.18
CA ALA A 77 8.33 6.43 -14.06
C ALA A 77 8.45 5.99 -15.52
N PHE A 78 7.45 6.30 -16.33
CA PHE A 78 7.50 6.06 -17.77
C PHE A 78 8.21 7.18 -18.52
N HIS A 79 8.73 6.85 -19.69
CA HIS A 79 9.31 7.82 -20.60
C HIS A 79 8.26 8.87 -21.01
N GLU A 80 8.65 10.15 -21.01
CA GLU A 80 7.75 11.30 -21.26
C GLU A 80 7.00 11.27 -22.59
N ARG A 81 7.59 10.64 -23.61
CA ARG A 81 7.03 10.52 -24.97
C ARG A 81 6.39 9.16 -25.23
N ALA A 82 6.18 8.34 -24.21
CA ALA A 82 5.56 7.03 -24.37
C ALA A 82 4.04 7.13 -24.48
N GLU A 83 3.50 6.46 -25.47
CA GLU A 83 2.07 6.34 -25.76
C GLU A 83 1.64 4.88 -25.67
N GLU A 84 0.33 4.61 -25.63
CA GLU A 84 -0.24 3.24 -25.58
C GLU A 84 0.39 2.37 -24.48
N LEU A 85 0.53 2.94 -23.27
CA LEU A 85 1.18 2.29 -22.14
C LEU A 85 0.35 1.10 -21.63
N GLY A 86 0.98 -0.06 -21.55
CA GLY A 86 0.51 -1.22 -20.81
C GLY A 86 1.47 -1.58 -19.68
N LEU A 87 0.92 -1.95 -18.53
CA LEU A 87 1.68 -2.47 -17.39
C LEU A 87 0.96 -3.68 -16.81
N GLY A 88 1.70 -4.77 -16.68
CA GLY A 88 1.31 -5.94 -15.90
C GLY A 88 2.37 -6.23 -14.84
N PHE A 89 1.96 -6.84 -13.73
CA PHE A 89 2.91 -7.29 -12.72
C PHE A 89 2.45 -8.61 -12.09
N GLU A 90 3.44 -9.37 -11.61
CA GLU A 90 3.24 -10.60 -10.85
C GLU A 90 4.07 -10.53 -9.56
N PRO A 91 3.43 -10.57 -8.37
CA PRO A 91 4.15 -10.58 -7.10
C PRO A 91 4.65 -11.99 -6.75
N GLN A 92 5.91 -12.08 -6.33
CA GLN A 92 6.53 -13.30 -5.81
C GLN A 92 7.04 -13.05 -4.38
N VAL A 93 6.37 -13.66 -3.40
CA VAL A 93 6.80 -13.61 -2.00
C VAL A 93 8.07 -14.43 -1.81
N VAL A 94 9.15 -13.76 -1.39
CA VAL A 94 10.46 -14.41 -1.13
C VAL A 94 10.65 -14.66 0.37
N SER A 95 10.15 -13.77 1.22
CA SER A 95 10.16 -13.90 2.67
C SER A 95 9.05 -13.06 3.29
N ASP A 96 8.89 -13.15 4.62
CA ASP A 96 7.95 -12.32 5.37
C ASP A 96 8.20 -10.80 5.19
N ARG A 97 9.40 -10.38 4.76
CA ARG A 97 9.75 -8.97 4.57
C ARG A 97 10.12 -8.58 3.15
N HIS A 98 10.13 -9.52 2.21
CA HIS A 98 10.59 -9.27 0.85
C HIS A 98 9.66 -9.91 -0.16
N THR A 99 9.13 -9.07 -1.04
CA THR A 99 8.36 -9.47 -2.22
C THR A 99 9.07 -8.95 -3.46
N LEU A 100 9.27 -9.81 -4.46
CA LEU A 100 9.73 -9.39 -5.77
C LEU A 100 8.51 -9.11 -6.64
N LEU A 101 8.48 -7.96 -7.28
CA LEU A 101 7.46 -7.58 -8.25
C LEU A 101 8.11 -7.73 -9.63
N HIS A 102 7.67 -8.72 -10.38
CA HIS A 102 8.04 -8.89 -11.78
C HIS A 102 7.10 -8.01 -12.60
N ILE A 103 7.64 -6.98 -13.25
CA ILE A 103 6.85 -5.95 -13.92
C ILE A 103 7.14 -6.06 -15.42
N GLN A 104 6.09 -6.21 -16.21
CA GLN A 104 6.15 -6.13 -17.66
C GLN A 104 5.54 -4.81 -18.10
N THR A 105 6.27 -4.07 -18.91
CA THR A 105 5.82 -2.80 -19.47
C THR A 105 5.84 -2.87 -20.98
N GLU A 106 4.81 -2.30 -21.60
CA GLU A 106 4.71 -2.11 -23.03
C GLU A 106 4.31 -0.67 -23.34
N GLY A 107 4.75 -0.16 -24.48
CA GLY A 107 4.41 1.18 -24.92
C GLY A 107 5.11 1.55 -26.21
N VAL A 108 4.62 2.59 -26.85
CA VAL A 108 5.12 3.08 -28.13
C VAL A 108 5.89 4.37 -27.91
N ILE A 109 7.12 4.46 -28.41
CA ILE A 109 7.91 5.70 -28.43
C ILE A 109 8.39 5.88 -29.86
N ASP A 110 8.08 7.02 -30.50
CA ASP A 110 8.47 7.30 -31.88
C ASP A 110 8.02 6.21 -32.88
N ASP A 111 6.76 5.77 -32.81
CA ASP A 111 6.18 4.69 -33.63
C ASP A 111 6.86 3.31 -33.47
N LEU A 112 7.75 3.17 -32.48
CA LEU A 112 8.40 1.90 -32.15
C LEU A 112 7.77 1.32 -30.89
N LEU A 113 7.30 0.07 -30.98
CA LEU A 113 6.86 -0.69 -29.82
C LEU A 113 8.07 -1.10 -28.97
N TYR A 114 8.01 -0.77 -27.68
CA TYR A 114 8.93 -1.20 -26.65
C TYR A 114 8.23 -2.18 -25.71
N THR A 115 8.93 -3.25 -25.36
CA THR A 115 8.52 -4.19 -24.33
C THR A 115 9.70 -4.41 -23.41
N GLU A 116 9.53 -4.14 -22.12
CA GLU A 116 10.58 -4.26 -21.12
C GLU A 116 10.08 -5.05 -19.91
N GLU A 117 10.93 -5.93 -19.41
CA GLU A 117 10.73 -6.66 -18.17
C GLU A 117 11.66 -6.11 -17.10
N HIS A 118 11.12 -5.86 -15.92
CA HIS A 118 11.82 -5.31 -14.77
C HIS A 118 11.51 -6.13 -13.53
N THR A 119 12.43 -6.10 -12.56
CA THR A 119 12.20 -6.69 -11.24
C THR A 119 12.43 -5.64 -10.17
N MET A 120 11.39 -5.33 -9.40
CA MET A 120 11.46 -4.42 -8.25
C MET A 120 11.28 -5.20 -6.95
N ARG A 121 12.16 -4.99 -5.97
CA ARG A 121 12.04 -5.62 -4.65
C ARG A 121 11.29 -4.70 -3.68
N ALA A 122 10.09 -5.09 -3.27
CA ALA A 122 9.37 -4.46 -2.18
C ALA A 122 9.86 -5.00 -0.82
N ARG A 123 10.35 -4.11 0.04
CA ARG A 123 10.85 -4.42 1.38
C ARG A 123 9.88 -3.90 2.43
N ARG A 124 9.47 -4.78 3.33
CA ARG A 124 8.65 -4.42 4.48
C ARG A 124 9.51 -3.86 5.61
N SER A 125 9.27 -2.62 6.00
CA SER A 125 9.70 -2.05 7.28
C SER A 125 8.62 -2.20 8.35
N ASN A 126 9.05 -2.34 9.60
CA ASN A 126 8.13 -2.36 10.74
C ASN A 126 7.90 -0.93 11.23
N GLY A 127 6.64 -0.57 11.40
CA GLY A 127 6.20 0.62 12.12
C GLY A 127 5.15 0.26 13.17
N VAL A 128 4.65 1.28 13.85
CA VAL A 128 3.51 1.14 14.77
C VAL A 128 2.54 2.27 14.47
N CYS A 129 1.30 1.93 14.12
CA CYS A 129 0.29 2.94 13.84
C CYS A 129 -0.08 3.73 15.10
N LEU A 130 -0.73 4.88 14.89
CA LEU A 130 -1.17 5.76 15.99
C LEU A 130 -2.08 5.02 16.98
N THR A 131 -3.01 4.20 16.47
CA THR A 131 -3.92 3.38 17.28
C THR A 131 -3.18 2.43 18.20
N CYS A 132 -2.25 1.63 17.67
CA CYS A 132 -1.49 0.68 18.48
C CYS A 132 -0.58 1.39 19.50
N THR A 133 -0.03 2.54 19.12
CA THR A 133 0.74 3.39 20.04
C THR A 133 -0.13 3.90 21.18
N ARG A 134 -1.33 4.42 20.89
CA ARG A 134 -2.29 4.91 21.90
C ARG A 134 -2.78 3.78 22.81
N ARG A 135 -3.14 2.62 22.24
CA ARG A 135 -3.55 1.45 23.01
C ARG A 135 -2.45 1.00 23.97
N ALA A 136 -1.20 0.91 23.51
CA ALA A 136 -0.06 0.56 24.35
C ALA A 136 0.25 1.61 25.42
N GLY A 137 -0.07 2.88 25.15
CA GLY A 137 0.09 4.00 26.09
C GLY A 137 -1.04 4.15 27.11
N ASN A 138 -1.96 3.18 27.21
CA ASN A 138 -3.16 3.26 28.05
C ASN A 138 -4.01 4.52 27.78
N TYR A 139 -4.03 5.01 26.55
CA TYR A 139 -4.90 6.12 26.16
C TYR A 139 -6.37 5.72 26.25
N PHE A 140 -7.21 6.58 26.80
CA PHE A 140 -8.65 6.38 26.84
C PHE A 140 -9.40 7.72 26.85
N GLU A 141 -10.64 7.70 26.39
CA GLU A 141 -11.53 8.87 26.40
C GLU A 141 -12.82 8.64 27.18
N ALA A 142 -13.20 7.38 27.39
CA ALA A 142 -14.43 7.00 28.07
C ALA A 142 -14.26 5.67 28.82
N THR A 143 -15.05 5.49 29.87
CA THR A 143 -15.21 4.23 30.59
C THR A 143 -16.70 3.92 30.67
N VAL A 144 -17.09 2.75 30.20
CA VAL A 144 -18.46 2.24 30.32
C VAL A 144 -18.50 1.24 31.47
N GLN A 145 -19.43 1.44 32.40
CA GLN A 145 -19.56 0.65 33.62
C GLN A 145 -20.83 -0.20 33.55
N LEU A 146 -20.67 -1.51 33.39
CA LEU A 146 -21.76 -2.46 33.46
C LEU A 146 -22.06 -2.79 34.92
N ARG A 147 -23.30 -2.59 35.35
CA ARG A 147 -23.77 -2.83 36.73
C ARG A 147 -25.10 -3.55 36.71
N SER A 148 -25.31 -4.44 37.68
CA SER A 148 -26.62 -5.06 37.93
C SER A 148 -27.24 -4.44 39.18
N THR A 149 -28.56 -4.30 39.20
CA THR A 149 -29.27 -3.70 40.33
C THR A 149 -29.47 -4.75 41.41
N GLY A 150 -28.95 -4.50 42.62
CA GLY A 150 -29.21 -5.33 43.80
C GLY A 150 -28.54 -6.72 43.82
N ARG A 151 -27.74 -7.08 42.81
CA ARG A 151 -26.95 -8.33 42.77
C ARG A 151 -25.68 -8.16 41.94
N LYS A 152 -24.84 -9.20 41.93
CA LYS A 152 -23.72 -9.30 40.98
C LYS A 152 -24.24 -9.67 39.58
N LEU A 153 -23.58 -9.13 38.57
CA LEU A 153 -23.81 -9.49 37.16
C LEU A 153 -23.39 -10.96 36.97
N GLY A 154 -24.24 -11.76 36.32
CA GLY A 154 -23.90 -13.14 35.98
C GLY A 154 -22.91 -13.20 34.82
N GLU A 155 -22.14 -14.29 34.72
CA GLU A 155 -21.18 -14.47 33.60
C GLU A 155 -21.89 -14.52 32.24
N ASP A 156 -23.04 -15.22 32.14
CA ASP A 156 -23.82 -15.31 30.89
C ASP A 156 -24.37 -13.96 30.44
N GLU A 157 -24.83 -13.13 31.38
CA GLU A 157 -25.31 -11.77 31.10
C GLU A 157 -24.16 -10.87 30.64
N PHE A 158 -23.01 -10.97 31.29
CA PHE A 158 -21.81 -10.26 30.88
C PHE A 158 -21.38 -10.66 29.46
N ASN A 159 -21.29 -11.96 29.18
CA ASN A 159 -20.89 -12.46 27.87
C ASN A 159 -21.84 -11.98 26.77
N SER A 160 -23.15 -11.94 27.05
CA SER A 160 -24.17 -11.42 26.13
C SER A 160 -23.98 -9.91 25.88
N LEU A 161 -23.73 -9.11 26.91
CA LEU A 161 -23.44 -7.68 26.78
C LEU A 161 -22.10 -7.42 26.08
N ARG A 162 -21.10 -8.28 26.31
CA ARG A 162 -19.79 -8.15 25.67
C ARG A 162 -19.85 -8.49 24.19
N SER A 163 -20.65 -9.48 23.79
CA SER A 163 -20.86 -9.79 22.37
C SER A 163 -21.52 -8.63 21.63
N SER A 164 -22.46 -7.91 22.26
CA SER A 164 -23.07 -6.74 21.62
C SER A 164 -22.07 -5.61 21.38
N LEU A 165 -21.01 -5.50 22.19
CA LEU A 165 -19.90 -4.57 21.91
C LEU A 165 -19.07 -5.02 20.72
N ASP A 166 -18.83 -6.32 20.56
CA ASP A 166 -18.13 -6.84 19.38
C ASP A 166 -18.95 -6.56 18.12
N ASP A 167 -20.27 -6.78 18.14
CA ASP A 167 -21.17 -6.42 17.05
C ASP A 167 -21.11 -4.92 16.72
N VAL A 168 -21.07 -4.05 17.74
CA VAL A 168 -20.94 -2.60 17.58
C VAL A 168 -19.59 -2.24 16.94
N ILE A 169 -18.49 -2.85 17.37
CA ILE A 169 -17.16 -2.59 16.80
C ILE A 169 -17.07 -3.10 15.35
N GLU A 170 -17.67 -4.24 15.03
CA GLU A 170 -17.70 -4.80 13.67
C GLU A 170 -18.59 -3.99 12.72
N ASN A 171 -19.70 -3.43 13.23
CA ASN A 171 -20.67 -2.70 12.42
C ASN A 171 -20.44 -1.18 12.37
N LEU A 172 -19.71 -0.60 13.33
CA LEU A 172 -19.31 0.81 13.24
C LEU A 172 -18.05 0.99 12.40
N SER A 173 -17.99 2.15 11.76
CA SER A 173 -16.94 2.64 10.86
C SER A 173 -15.51 2.24 11.23
N ASP A 174 -14.63 2.16 10.22
CA ASP A 174 -13.16 2.03 10.30
C ASP A 174 -12.44 3.20 11.04
N ASP A 175 -13.04 3.79 12.07
CA ASP A 175 -12.38 4.79 12.91
C ASP A 175 -11.26 4.08 13.70
N PRO A 176 -9.98 4.43 13.46
CA PRO A 176 -8.86 3.81 14.15
C PRO A 176 -8.87 4.04 15.67
N MET A 177 -9.74 4.92 16.20
CA MET A 177 -9.90 5.18 17.62
C MET A 177 -10.92 4.26 18.32
N PHE A 178 -11.63 3.41 17.58
CA PHE A 178 -12.61 2.49 18.15
C PHE A 178 -11.92 1.22 18.66
N PHE A 179 -11.27 1.34 19.82
CA PHE A 179 -10.65 0.22 20.50
C PHE A 179 -10.93 0.21 22.01
N ILE A 180 -10.88 -1.00 22.57
CA ILE A 180 -10.82 -1.22 24.02
C ILE A 180 -9.36 -1.11 24.46
N THR A 181 -9.11 -0.29 25.47
CA THR A 181 -7.79 -0.10 26.08
C THR A 181 -7.57 -1.12 27.19
N ASN A 182 -8.58 -1.31 28.04
CA ASN A 182 -8.57 -2.25 29.13
C ASN A 182 -10.02 -2.63 29.48
N GLU A 183 -10.22 -3.83 29.99
CA GLU A 183 -11.52 -4.28 30.47
C GLU A 183 -11.36 -5.28 31.60
N GLY A 184 -12.26 -5.27 32.59
CA GLY A 184 -12.14 -6.18 33.72
C GLY A 184 -13.25 -6.11 34.77
N PRO A 185 -13.36 -7.16 35.60
CA PRO A 185 -14.33 -7.19 36.68
C PRO A 185 -13.92 -6.22 37.79
N VAL A 186 -14.93 -5.54 38.35
CA VAL A 186 -14.78 -4.64 39.48
C VAL A 186 -15.81 -4.99 40.56
N THR A 187 -15.65 -4.42 41.75
CA THR A 187 -16.61 -4.65 42.84
C THR A 187 -18.02 -4.19 42.42
N GLY A 188 -18.91 -5.16 42.17
CA GLY A 188 -20.30 -4.90 41.78
C GLY A 188 -20.57 -4.83 40.27
N GLY A 189 -19.60 -5.14 39.41
CA GLY A 189 -19.83 -5.16 37.96
C GLY A 189 -18.57 -5.33 37.12
N TYR A 190 -18.56 -4.68 35.95
CA TYR A 190 -17.47 -4.74 34.98
C TYR A 190 -17.22 -3.37 34.37
N ASP A 191 -15.96 -3.01 34.15
CA ASP A 191 -15.58 -1.74 33.54
C ASP A 191 -14.88 -2.00 32.20
N VAL A 192 -15.32 -1.29 31.15
CA VAL A 192 -14.71 -1.31 29.82
C VAL A 192 -14.18 0.07 29.50
N VAL A 193 -12.86 0.18 29.35
CA VAL A 193 -12.15 1.43 29.07
C VAL A 193 -11.92 1.54 27.56
N MET A 194 -12.38 2.63 26.96
CA MET A 194 -12.45 2.80 25.51
C MET A 194 -11.63 3.99 25.03
N GLY A 195 -11.02 3.83 23.85
CA GLY A 195 -10.22 4.85 23.17
C GLY A 195 -11.03 6.02 22.60
N SER A 196 -12.37 5.90 22.50
CA SER A 196 -13.24 6.91 21.90
C SER A 196 -14.56 7.07 22.66
N LYS A 197 -15.00 8.32 22.84
CA LYS A 197 -16.37 8.63 23.33
C LYS A 197 -17.47 8.22 22.34
N GLY A 198 -17.15 8.20 21.04
CA GLY A 198 -18.08 7.77 19.99
C GLY A 198 -18.47 6.31 20.16
N LEU A 199 -17.46 5.45 20.36
CA LEU A 199 -17.68 4.02 20.64
C LEU A 199 -18.51 3.81 21.92
N ALA A 200 -18.19 4.53 23.00
CA ALA A 200 -18.94 4.42 24.26
C ALA A 200 -20.41 4.81 24.12
N ARG A 201 -20.72 5.83 23.30
CA ARG A 201 -22.10 6.25 23.00
C ARG A 201 -22.84 5.31 22.04
N ALA A 202 -22.11 4.59 21.20
CA ALA A 202 -22.70 3.63 20.29
C ALA A 202 -23.10 2.33 21.01
N TRP A 203 -22.36 1.94 22.05
CA TRP A 203 -22.63 0.74 22.83
C TRP A 203 -23.61 0.94 24.00
N GLY A 204 -23.53 2.09 24.69
CA GLY A 204 -24.37 2.41 25.86
C GLY A 204 -25.70 3.05 25.49
#